data_AF-A0A945MDH3-F1
#
_entry.id   AF-A0A945MDH3-F1
#
_cell.length_a   1.000
_cell.length_b   1.000
_cell.length_c   1.000
_cell.angle_alpha   90.00
_cell.angle_beta   90.00
_cell.angle_gamma   90.00
#
_symmetry.space_group_name_H-M   'P 1'
#
loop_
_entity.id
_entity.type
_entity.pdbx_description
1 polymer ?
#
loop_
_entity_poly.entity_id
_entity_poly.type
_entity_poly.pdbx_seq_one_letter_code
_entity_poly.pdbx_strand_id
1 'polypeptide(L)' 'MRNILTIFIAIIFSSFINPIYAEVKIGFVQVDKILREAPQTQTSNKKLEKEFKARTDSLKKTIQNI' A
#
# COMPACT_ATOMS: atom_id res chain seq x y z
N MET A 1 -13.94 53.38 -27.50
CA MET A 1 -12.98 53.11 -26.40
C MET A 1 -13.55 52.19 -25.33
N ARG A 2 -14.81 52.36 -24.89
CA ARG A 2 -15.45 51.52 -23.85
C ARG A 2 -15.44 50.01 -24.16
N ASN A 3 -15.70 49.64 -25.41
CA ASN A 3 -15.77 48.23 -25.84
C ASN A 3 -14.38 47.54 -25.89
N ILE A 4 -13.34 48.30 -26.27
CA ILE A 4 -11.96 47.81 -26.30
C ILE A 4 -11.46 47.56 -24.88
N LEU A 5 -11.80 48.46 -23.95
CA LEU A 5 -11.47 48.31 -22.53
C LEU A 5 -12.13 47.06 -21.92
N THR A 6 -13.41 46.79 -22.22
CA THR A 6 -14.09 45.58 -21.77
C THR A 6 -13.48 44.29 -22.35
N ILE A 7 -13.02 44.31 -23.60
CA ILE A 7 -12.34 43.16 -24.21
C ILE A 7 -11.00 42.91 -23.51
N PHE A 8 -10.24 43.98 -23.22
CA PHE A 8 -8.95 43.88 -22.55
C PHE A 8 -9.08 43.31 -21.13
N ILE A 9 -10.11 43.75 -20.40
CA ILE A 9 -10.44 43.24 -19.07
C ILE A 9 -10.85 41.77 -19.13
N ALA A 10 -11.67 41.37 -20.12
CA ALA A 10 -12.07 39.98 -20.31
C ALA A 10 -10.89 39.04 -20.59
N ILE A 11 -9.90 39.50 -21.37
CA ILE A 11 -8.67 38.74 -21.65
C ILE A 11 -7.85 38.53 -20.38
N ILE A 12 -7.69 39.58 -19.56
CA ILE A 12 -6.97 39.49 -18.29
C ILE A 12 -7.68 38.51 -17.34
N PHE A 13 -9.00 38.57 -17.23
CA PHE A 13 -9.77 37.65 -16.38
C PHE A 13 -9.70 36.19 -16.85
N SER A 14 -9.61 35.94 -18.16
CA SER A 14 -9.51 34.58 -18.71
C SER A 14 -8.21 33.85 -18.31
N SER A 15 -7.14 34.59 -18.00
CA SER A 15 -5.84 34.03 -17.61
C SER A 15 -5.83 33.48 -16.17
N PHE A 16 -6.84 33.80 -15.36
CA PHE A 16 -6.98 33.30 -13.99
C PHE A 16 -7.79 31.99 -13.89
N ILE A 17 -8.34 31.49 -15.01
CA ILE A 17 -9.13 30.26 -15.06
C ILE A 17 -8.22 29.05 -15.34
N ASN A 18 -7.09 28.94 -14.63
CA ASN A 18 -6.26 27.74 -14.66
C ASN A 18 -6.74 26.81 -13.55
N PRO A 19 -7.29 25.63 -13.87
CA PRO A 19 -7.68 24.70 -12.83
C PRO A 19 -6.41 24.07 -12.23
N ILE A 20 -6.17 24.33 -10.95
CA ILE A 20 -5.13 23.67 -10.15
C ILE A 20 -5.58 22.22 -9.91
N TYR A 21 -5.32 21.35 -10.88
CA TYR A 21 -5.40 19.90 -10.72
C TYR A 21 -4.00 19.38 -10.37
N ALA A 22 -3.58 19.62 -9.13
CA ALA A 22 -2.45 18.91 -8.56
C ALA A 22 -2.99 17.62 -7.91
N GLU A 23 -2.85 16.49 -8.61
CA GLU A 23 -3.20 15.19 -8.06
C GLU A 23 -2.26 14.86 -6.89
N VAL A 24 -2.80 14.90 -5.67
CA VAL A 24 -2.03 14.62 -4.45
C VAL A 24 -1.74 13.12 -4.40
N LYS A 25 -0.49 12.75 -4.66
CA LYS A 25 -0.02 11.36 -4.61
C LYS A 25 0.13 10.90 -3.17
N ILE A 26 -0.94 10.35 -2.59
CA ILE A 26 -0.93 9.75 -1.25
C ILE A 26 -0.63 8.25 -1.40
N GLY A 27 0.54 7.83 -0.91
CA GLY A 27 0.89 6.42 -0.77
C GLY A 27 0.49 5.91 0.62
N PHE A 28 -0.09 4.70 0.70
CA PHE A 28 -0.30 4.00 1.97
C PHE A 28 0.63 2.79 2.07
N VAL A 29 1.12 2.52 3.27
CA VAL A 29 2.02 1.41 3.55
C VAL A 29 1.34 0.43 4.50
N GLN A 30 1.13 -0.80 4.04
CA GLN A 30 0.56 -1.87 4.85
C GLN A 30 1.70 -2.66 5.52
N VAL A 31 1.98 -2.34 6.78
CA VAL A 31 3.14 -2.89 7.51
C VAL A 31 3.03 -4.40 7.71
N ASP A 32 1.84 -4.91 8.02
CA ASP A 32 1.55 -6.33 8.19
C ASP A 32 1.86 -7.13 6.91
N LYS A 33 1.45 -6.60 5.76
CA LYS A 33 1.72 -7.23 4.45
C LYS A 33 3.22 -7.29 4.18
N ILE A 34 3.94 -6.19 4.42
CA ILE A 34 5.40 -6.13 4.22
C ILE A 34 6.12 -7.16 5.08
N LEU A 35 5.77 -7.24 6.37
CA LEU A 35 6.40 -8.18 7.28
C LEU A 35 6.08 -9.62 6.90
N ARG A 36 4.87 -9.90 6.41
CA ARG A 36 4.46 -11.26 6.01
C ARG A 36 5.11 -11.73 4.70
N GLU A 37 5.23 -10.84 3.72
CA GLU A 37 5.82 -11.11 2.42
C GLU A 37 7.35 -11.00 2.43
N ALA A 38 7.94 -10.52 3.53
CA ALA A 38 9.39 -10.41 3.66
C ALA A 38 10.07 -11.79 3.49
N PRO A 39 11.16 -11.87 2.72
CA PRO A 39 11.86 -13.14 2.44
C PRO A 39 12.40 -13.81 3.73
N GLN A 40 12.75 -13.00 4.72
CA GLN A 40 13.14 -13.46 6.06
C GLN A 40 12.01 -14.21 6.79
N THR A 41 10.77 -13.76 6.62
CA THR A 41 9.58 -14.37 7.24
C THR A 41 9.26 -15.68 6.57
N GLN A 42 9.35 -15.76 5.24
CA GLN A 42 9.15 -17.01 4.52
C GLN A 42 10.20 -18.08 4.89
N THR A 43 11.46 -17.68 5.05
CA THR A 43 12.54 -18.59 5.45
C THR A 43 12.36 -19.07 6.89
N SER A 44 11.99 -18.16 7.80
CA SER A 44 11.71 -18.49 9.20
C SER A 44 10.50 -19.42 9.33
N ASN A 45 9.41 -19.15 8.61
CA ASN A 45 8.21 -19.99 8.61
C ASN A 45 8.51 -21.41 8.12
N LYS A 46 9.30 -21.59 7.04
CA LYS A 46 9.71 -22.93 6.57
C LYS A 46 10.50 -23.69 7.64
N LYS A 47 11.39 -23.02 8.37
CA LYS A 47 12.15 -23.63 9.47
C LYS A 47 11.23 -24.05 10.61
N LEU A 48 10.32 -23.16 11.01
CA LEU A 48 9.32 -23.43 12.04
C LEU A 48 8.42 -24.60 11.65
N GLU A 49 7.87 -24.62 10.43
CA GLU A 49 7.06 -25.73 9.92
C GLU A 49 7.79 -27.07 10.02
N LYS A 50 9.09 -27.11 9.68
CA LYS A 50 9.90 -28.34 9.79
C LYS A 50 10.05 -28.80 11.24
N GLU A 51 10.35 -27.89 12.16
CA GLU A 51 10.53 -28.21 13.59
C GLU A 51 9.20 -28.63 14.25
N PHE A 52 8.13 -27.90 13.98
CA PHE A 52 6.82 -28.17 14.55
C PHE A 52 6.16 -29.40 13.95
N LYS A 53 6.37 -29.71 12.66
CA LYS A 53 5.85 -30.94 12.05
C LYS A 53 6.38 -32.19 12.76
N ALA A 54 7.69 -32.24 13.03
CA ALA A 54 8.28 -33.36 13.76
C ALA A 54 7.69 -33.51 15.17
N ARG A 55 7.49 -32.39 15.88
CA ARG A 55 6.88 -32.36 17.21
C ARG A 55 5.42 -32.83 17.17
N THR A 56 4.63 -32.35 16.21
CA THR A 56 3.23 -32.76 16.01
C THR A 56 3.11 -34.24 15.68
N ASP A 57 3.97 -34.76 14.79
CA ASP A 57 3.99 -36.18 14.43
C ASP A 57 4.34 -37.05 15.66
N SER A 58 5.27 -36.61 16.51
CA SER A 58 5.60 -37.32 17.76
C SER A 58 4.45 -37.28 18.77
N LEU A 59 3.82 -36.12 18.96
CA LEU A 59 2.68 -35.94 19.86
C LEU A 59 1.49 -36.80 19.43
N LYS A 60 1.21 -36.85 18.11
CA LYS A 60 0.13 -37.68 17.56
C LYS A 60 0.36 -39.16 17.84
N LYS A 61 1.60 -39.65 17.71
CA LYS A 61 1.94 -41.04 18.06
C LYS A 61 1.76 -41.31 19.55
N THR A 62 2.16 -40.38 20.42
CA THR A 62 1.96 -40.53 21.87
C THR A 62 0.47 -40.59 22.23
N ILE A 63 -0.37 -39.71 21.65
CA ILE A 63 -1.82 -39.71 21.90
C ILE A 63 -2.50 -40.97 21.34
N GLN A 64 -2.05 -41.49 20.19
CA GLN A 64 -2.61 -42.72 19.60
C GLN A 64 -2.20 -44.00 20.34
N ASN A 65 -1.11 -43.95 21.12
CA ASN A 65 -0.62 -45.08 21.92
C ASN A 65 -1.12 -45.04 23.39
N ILE A 66 -1.99 -44.09 23.73
CA ILE A 66 -2.74 -44.01 24.99
C ILE A 66 -4.16 -44.50 24.73
#